data_AF-A0A1Y3C703-F1
#
_entry.id   AF-A0A1Y3C703-F1
#
_cell.length_a   1.000
_cell.length_b   1.000
_cell.length_c   1.000
_cell.angle_alpha   90.00
_cell.angle_beta   90.00
_cell.angle_gamma   90.00
#
_symmetry.space_group_name_H-M   'P 1'
#
loop_
_entity.id
_entity.type
_entity.pdbx_description
1 polymer ?
#
loop_
_entity_poly.entity_id
_entity_poly.type
_entity_poly.pdbx_seq_one_letter_code
_entity_poly.pdbx_strand_id
1 'polypeptide(L)'
;MSKFVPNSFQLTNAFVDEAMNKISDASVKIYLLIVRKTRGWGKESDSLSLSQLEALSKKSRPTVVKCLNELIKVGLVKKGHQSKFGNVYSLIDNYSIGEIIKFPSKKSLLVKNFTPFKNGLVKNFNYPKLDGKLDKKSVQILSEIRLNFPSKNSLLVKSFNQTSKIFLPQLVKIFNTQSKTIKRNYQNKKKSWLILKNLKDEIALANDSIPVEKITEATWFNRELTAFENFNAERNHNQGFKIYLFADWLIKAYFKYEKQTNLKSALDNPQKQSGSERKPTNLSEKQIHTFAQKLSQHPEFSSKFSEPGESYEKLAARIAVKLEDPAQAKKWESYLKQVGFNGSLPGAAA
;
A
#
# COMPACT_ATOMS: atom_id res chain seq x y z
N MET A 1 21.75 -13.28 69.40
CA MET A 1 21.74 -12.24 68.34
C MET A 1 20.32 -12.08 67.85
N SER A 2 19.80 -10.85 67.76
CA SER A 2 18.46 -10.61 67.21
C SER A 2 18.38 -11.17 65.79
N LYS A 3 17.34 -11.97 65.50
CA LYS A 3 17.10 -12.49 64.13
C LYS A 3 16.80 -11.37 63.12
N PHE A 4 16.51 -10.18 63.61
CA PHE A 4 16.19 -9.01 62.83
C PHE A 4 17.44 -8.15 62.63
N VAL A 5 17.94 -8.14 61.40
CA VAL A 5 19.00 -7.23 60.94
C VAL A 5 18.37 -6.33 59.87
N PRO A 6 18.06 -5.06 60.19
CA PRO A 6 17.53 -4.12 59.19
C PRO A 6 18.56 -3.89 58.08
N ASN A 7 18.10 -3.53 56.89
CA ASN A 7 18.95 -3.20 55.73
C ASN A 7 19.95 -4.30 55.33
N SER A 8 19.64 -5.57 55.61
CA SER A 8 20.51 -6.71 55.30
C SER A 8 20.70 -6.99 53.80
N PHE A 9 19.80 -6.51 52.94
CA PHE A 9 20.01 -6.46 51.49
C PHE A 9 19.12 -5.39 50.86
N GLN A 10 19.54 -4.87 49.70
CA GLN A 10 18.87 -3.79 48.98
C GLN A 10 17.97 -4.32 47.86
N LEU A 11 16.89 -3.58 47.58
CA LEU A 11 15.93 -3.81 46.50
C LEU A 11 15.71 -2.50 45.74
N THR A 12 15.45 -2.55 44.44
CA THR A 12 15.23 -1.34 43.65
C THR A 12 13.83 -0.79 43.86
N ASN A 13 13.68 0.54 44.00
CA ASN A 13 12.37 1.19 44.14
C ASN A 13 11.49 0.91 42.91
N ALA A 14 12.08 0.94 41.71
CA ALA A 14 11.41 0.58 40.46
C ALA A 14 10.73 -0.80 40.52
N PHE A 15 11.28 -1.76 41.28
CA PHE A 15 10.65 -3.07 41.41
C PHE A 15 9.35 -2.97 42.20
N VAL A 16 9.39 -2.25 43.31
CA VAL A 16 8.25 -2.08 44.20
C VAL A 16 7.15 -1.28 43.51
N ASP A 17 7.52 -0.17 42.87
CA ASP A 17 6.58 0.78 42.29
C ASP A 17 5.99 0.29 40.95
N GLU A 18 6.81 -0.33 40.09
CA GLU A 18 6.41 -0.66 38.72
C GLU A 18 6.27 -2.16 38.44
N ALA A 19 7.07 -3.02 39.07
CA ALA A 19 7.11 -4.45 38.75
C ALA A 19 6.11 -5.26 39.55
N MET A 20 5.99 -4.96 40.84
CA MET A 20 5.31 -5.80 41.82
C MET A 20 3.82 -5.97 41.52
N ASN A 21 3.16 -4.94 41.01
CA ASN A 21 1.76 -5.00 40.59
C ASN A 21 1.54 -5.62 39.20
N LYS A 22 2.62 -5.86 38.43
CA LYS A 22 2.55 -6.38 37.05
C LYS A 22 2.85 -7.87 36.92
N ILE A 23 3.43 -8.49 37.94
CA ILE A 23 3.81 -9.91 37.96
C ILE A 23 2.98 -10.68 39.00
N SER A 24 2.98 -12.01 38.92
CA SER A 24 2.28 -12.81 39.93
C SER A 24 2.92 -12.76 41.32
N ASP A 25 2.11 -12.84 42.39
CA ASP A 25 2.59 -12.84 43.79
C ASP A 25 3.63 -13.92 44.07
N ALA A 26 3.48 -15.08 43.44
CA ALA A 26 4.46 -16.15 43.53
C ALA A 26 5.79 -15.78 42.87
N SER A 27 5.75 -15.07 41.74
CA SER A 27 6.94 -14.55 41.06
C SER A 27 7.64 -13.45 41.86
N VAL A 28 6.90 -12.56 42.54
CA VAL A 28 7.50 -11.59 43.48
C VAL A 28 8.33 -12.31 44.54
N LYS A 29 7.77 -13.36 45.15
CA LYS A 29 8.48 -14.15 46.17
C LYS A 29 9.75 -14.80 45.61
N ILE A 30 9.68 -15.42 44.42
CA ILE A 30 10.84 -16.06 43.79
C ILE A 30 11.90 -15.02 43.42
N TYR A 31 11.50 -13.86 42.92
CA TYR A 31 12.42 -12.76 42.61
C TYR A 31 13.17 -12.28 43.85
N LEU A 32 12.47 -12.03 44.97
CA LEU A 32 13.10 -11.61 46.23
C LEU A 32 14.12 -12.64 46.75
N LEU A 33 13.85 -13.95 46.58
CA LEU A 33 14.80 -15.00 46.93
C LEU A 33 16.05 -14.96 46.06
N ILE A 34 15.91 -14.70 44.75
CA ILE A 34 17.05 -14.52 43.84
C ILE A 34 17.85 -13.28 44.24
N VAL A 35 17.19 -12.16 44.58
CA VAL A 35 17.86 -10.94 45.10
C VAL A 35 18.63 -11.25 46.38
N ARG A 36 18.02 -11.98 47.31
CA ARG A 36 18.68 -12.36 48.56
C ARG A 36 19.91 -13.24 48.32
N LYS A 37 19.90 -14.10 47.29
CA LYS A 37 20.99 -15.02 46.94
C LYS A 37 22.08 -14.40 46.07
N THR A 38 21.77 -13.31 45.37
CA THR A 38 22.71 -12.56 44.53
C THR A 38 23.21 -11.33 45.28
N ARG A 39 22.52 -10.18 45.16
CA ARG A 39 22.88 -8.90 45.80
C ARG A 39 23.01 -9.00 47.32
N GLY A 40 22.16 -9.79 47.97
CA GLY A 40 22.26 -10.02 49.41
C GLY A 40 23.53 -10.76 49.86
N TRP A 41 24.36 -11.24 48.93
CA TRP A 41 25.70 -11.79 49.17
C TRP A 41 26.80 -11.04 48.39
N GLY A 42 26.48 -9.89 47.80
CA GLY A 42 27.43 -9.12 46.99
C GLY A 42 27.83 -9.79 45.66
N LYS A 43 26.99 -10.69 45.12
CA LYS A 43 27.25 -11.39 43.84
C LYS A 43 26.40 -10.84 42.71
N GLU A 44 26.96 -10.79 41.50
CA GLU A 44 26.23 -10.41 40.28
C GLU A 44 25.29 -11.53 39.77
N SER A 45 25.66 -12.78 40.03
CA SER A 45 24.87 -13.96 39.69
C SER A 45 25.07 -15.08 40.69
N ASP A 46 24.12 -16.00 40.80
CA ASP A 46 24.21 -17.16 41.69
C ASP A 46 23.59 -18.40 41.03
N SER A 47 24.18 -19.57 41.30
CA SER A 47 23.65 -20.86 40.83
C SER A 47 22.56 -21.35 41.78
N LEU A 48 21.33 -21.46 41.29
CA LEU A 48 20.18 -21.88 42.09
C LEU A 48 19.53 -23.12 41.49
N SER A 49 19.47 -24.19 42.27
CA SER A 49 18.72 -25.39 41.90
C SER A 49 17.22 -25.18 42.11
N LEU A 50 16.40 -25.92 41.34
CA LEU A 50 14.95 -25.88 41.50
C LEU A 50 14.53 -26.34 42.90
N SER A 51 15.15 -27.40 43.43
CA SER A 51 14.85 -27.93 44.76
C SER A 51 15.17 -26.91 45.87
N GLN A 52 16.23 -26.12 45.70
CA GLN A 52 16.57 -25.03 46.63
C GLN A 52 15.51 -23.92 46.60
N LEU A 53 15.05 -23.53 45.41
CA LEU A 53 13.98 -22.55 45.27
C LEU A 53 12.65 -23.06 45.84
N GLU A 54 12.31 -24.33 45.61
CA GLU A 54 11.13 -24.98 46.19
C GLU A 54 11.14 -24.94 47.72
N ALA A 55 12.27 -25.33 48.33
CA ALA A 55 12.44 -25.34 49.77
C ALA A 55 12.33 -23.93 50.37
N LEU A 56 12.97 -22.93 49.75
CA LEU A 56 12.96 -21.55 50.24
C LEU A 56 11.61 -20.85 50.02
N SER A 57 10.96 -21.07 48.88
CA SER A 57 9.70 -20.40 48.56
C SER A 57 8.47 -21.11 49.12
N LYS A 58 8.62 -22.38 49.53
CA LYS A 58 7.53 -23.31 49.87
C LYS A 58 6.48 -23.36 48.75
N LYS A 59 6.94 -23.44 47.51
CA LYS A 59 6.09 -23.58 46.32
C LYS A 59 6.46 -24.87 45.61
N SER A 60 5.49 -25.47 44.94
CA SER A 60 5.74 -26.68 44.16
C SER A 60 6.67 -26.38 42.98
N ARG A 61 7.45 -27.38 42.57
CA ARG A 61 8.34 -27.31 41.41
C ARG A 61 7.69 -26.70 40.17
N PRO A 62 6.46 -27.10 39.76
CA PRO A 62 5.84 -26.52 38.56
C PRO A 62 5.56 -25.03 38.71
N THR A 63 5.16 -24.59 39.91
CA THR A 63 4.96 -23.16 40.20
C THR A 63 6.28 -22.40 40.14
N VAL A 64 7.35 -22.93 40.73
CA VAL A 64 8.69 -22.30 40.68
C VAL A 64 9.15 -22.13 39.22
N VAL A 65 9.03 -23.18 38.40
CA VAL A 65 9.40 -23.11 36.98
C VAL A 65 8.54 -22.09 36.23
N LYS A 66 7.23 -22.06 36.48
CA LYS A 66 6.33 -21.06 35.90
C LYS A 66 6.73 -19.63 36.28
N CYS A 67 7.08 -19.41 37.54
CA CYS A 67 7.50 -18.10 38.04
C CYS A 67 8.84 -17.67 37.42
N LEU A 68 9.82 -18.56 37.35
CA LEU A 68 11.10 -18.28 36.70
C LEU A 68 10.91 -17.91 35.22
N ASN A 69 10.07 -18.64 34.50
CA ASN A 69 9.74 -18.32 33.12
C ASN A 69 9.05 -16.96 32.98
N GLU A 70 8.16 -16.61 33.92
CA GLU A 70 7.54 -15.28 33.97
C GLU A 70 8.60 -14.19 34.19
N LEU A 71 9.48 -14.33 35.17
CA LEU A 71 10.53 -13.34 35.47
C LEU A 71 11.51 -13.15 34.31
N ILE A 72 11.92 -14.24 33.66
CA ILE A 72 12.74 -14.19 32.44
C ILE A 72 11.97 -13.52 31.30
N LYS A 73 10.69 -13.87 31.14
CA LYS A 73 9.84 -13.28 30.13
C LYS A 73 9.65 -11.80 30.37
N VAL A 74 9.49 -11.31 31.59
CA VAL A 74 9.39 -9.88 31.90
C VAL A 74 10.73 -9.16 31.71
N GLY A 75 11.84 -9.86 31.91
CA GLY A 75 13.19 -9.28 31.81
C GLY A 75 13.72 -8.76 33.14
N LEU A 76 13.21 -9.29 34.26
CA LEU A 76 13.71 -9.01 35.60
C LEU A 76 14.91 -9.88 35.97
N VAL A 77 14.98 -11.09 35.39
CA VAL A 77 16.00 -12.11 35.68
C VAL A 77 16.52 -12.68 34.36
N LYS A 78 17.83 -12.85 34.25
CA LYS A 78 18.48 -13.54 33.14
C LYS A 78 18.92 -14.93 33.60
N LYS A 79 18.53 -15.94 32.83
CA LYS A 79 19.01 -17.33 33.00
C LYS A 79 20.28 -17.52 32.19
N GLY A 80 21.38 -17.85 32.87
CA GLY A 80 22.67 -18.16 32.28
C GLY A 80 22.86 -19.66 32.01
N HIS A 81 24.11 -20.10 31.95
CA HIS A 81 24.48 -21.49 31.75
C HIS A 81 24.09 -22.37 32.95
N GLN A 82 24.07 -23.69 32.73
CA GLN A 82 23.86 -24.66 33.79
C GLN A 82 25.20 -25.00 34.44
N SER A 83 25.31 -24.76 35.74
CA SER A 83 26.45 -25.13 36.57
C SER A 83 26.23 -26.50 37.22
N LYS A 84 27.25 -27.00 37.93
CA LYS A 84 27.15 -28.21 38.78
C LYS A 84 26.06 -28.11 39.85
N PHE A 85 25.73 -26.88 40.30
CA PHE A 85 24.78 -26.62 41.39
C PHE A 85 23.40 -26.17 40.91
N GLY A 86 23.18 -26.12 39.60
CA GLY A 86 21.92 -25.69 38.99
C GLY A 86 22.09 -24.56 37.99
N ASN A 87 20.97 -23.94 37.61
CA ASN A 87 20.99 -22.85 36.64
C ASN A 87 21.50 -21.57 37.30
N VAL A 88 22.37 -20.85 36.58
CA VAL A 88 22.85 -19.54 37.04
C VAL A 88 21.80 -18.47 36.73
N TYR A 89 21.45 -17.66 37.72
CA TYR A 89 20.55 -16.52 37.56
C TYR A 89 21.25 -15.21 37.90
N SER A 90 21.03 -14.20 37.07
CA SER A 90 21.48 -12.82 37.27
C SER A 90 20.30 -11.87 37.25
N LEU A 91 20.40 -10.78 37.99
CA LEU A 91 19.40 -9.71 37.98
C LEU A 91 19.71 -8.73 36.84
N ILE A 92 18.65 -8.15 36.28
CA ILE A 92 18.77 -7.07 35.30
C ILE A 92 18.40 -5.78 36.03
N ASP A 93 19.24 -4.75 35.95
CA ASP A 93 18.99 -3.45 36.59
C ASP A 93 18.18 -2.49 35.70
N ASN A 94 18.46 -2.48 34.40
CA ASN A 94 17.78 -1.62 33.44
C ASN A 94 16.64 -2.37 32.73
N TYR A 95 15.58 -2.69 33.48
CA TYR A 95 14.37 -3.29 32.91
C TYR A 95 13.30 -2.25 32.60
N SER A 96 12.54 -2.46 31.52
CA SER A 96 11.32 -1.72 31.21
C SER A 96 10.16 -2.69 31.24
N ILE A 97 9.41 -2.68 32.34
CA ILE A 97 8.23 -3.53 32.48
C ILE A 97 7.10 -2.77 31.81
N GLY A 98 6.85 -3.13 30.56
CA GLY A 98 5.82 -2.47 29.77
C GLY A 98 4.41 -2.62 30.38
N GLU A 99 3.42 -2.10 29.69
CA GLU A 99 2.10 -1.86 30.29
C GLU A 99 1.24 -3.13 30.31
N ILE A 100 0.48 -3.32 31.41
CA ILE A 100 -0.59 -4.31 31.43
C ILE A 100 -1.78 -3.73 30.69
N ILE A 101 -2.15 -4.39 29.59
CA ILE A 101 -3.40 -4.10 28.91
C ILE A 101 -4.44 -5.14 29.38
N LYS A 102 -5.46 -4.65 30.10
CA LYS A 102 -6.62 -5.46 30.50
C LYS A 102 -7.58 -5.54 29.32
N PHE A 103 -7.80 -6.75 28.81
CA PHE A 103 -8.78 -6.98 27.75
C PHE A 103 -10.11 -7.38 28.38
N PRO A 104 -11.25 -6.81 27.93
CA PRO A 104 -12.56 -7.05 28.52
C PRO A 104 -13.05 -8.51 28.42
N SER A 105 -12.35 -9.40 27.69
CA SER A 105 -12.78 -10.79 27.49
C SER A 105 -11.80 -11.90 27.87
N LYS A 106 -10.53 -11.63 28.27
CA LYS A 106 -9.55 -12.66 28.75
C LYS A 106 -8.47 -12.07 29.68
N LYS A 107 -7.75 -12.96 30.39
CA LYS A 107 -6.64 -12.66 31.32
C LYS A 107 -5.68 -11.61 30.74
N SER A 108 -5.32 -10.64 31.58
CA SER A 108 -4.45 -9.49 31.27
C SER A 108 -3.17 -9.87 30.54
N LEU A 109 -2.78 -9.10 29.51
CA LEU A 109 -1.54 -9.30 28.77
C LEU A 109 -0.53 -8.21 29.13
N LEU A 110 0.69 -8.61 29.45
CA LEU A 110 1.81 -7.71 29.67
C LEU A 110 2.53 -7.43 28.33
N VAL A 111 2.52 -6.17 27.88
CA VAL A 111 3.10 -5.76 26.60
C VAL A 111 4.39 -4.98 26.86
N LYS A 112 5.54 -5.49 26.38
CA LYS A 112 6.86 -4.90 26.65
C LYS A 112 7.08 -3.55 25.96
N ASN A 113 6.83 -3.49 24.66
CA ASN A 113 6.97 -2.27 23.85
C ASN A 113 5.70 -2.08 23.01
N PHE A 114 5.08 -0.92 23.15
CA PHE A 114 4.06 -0.44 22.23
C PHE A 114 4.73 0.63 21.35
N THR A 115 4.86 0.40 20.05
CA THR A 115 5.34 1.45 19.14
C THR A 115 4.12 2.24 18.65
N PRO A 116 3.85 3.45 19.18
CA PRO A 116 2.85 4.30 18.58
C PRO A 116 3.33 4.67 17.18
N PHE A 117 2.50 4.40 16.17
CA PHE A 117 2.78 4.85 14.81
C PHE A 117 2.87 6.38 14.82
N LYS A 118 4.03 6.93 14.47
CA LYS A 118 4.13 8.35 14.11
C LYS A 118 3.39 8.54 12.79
N ASN A 119 2.27 9.25 12.87
CA ASN A 119 1.55 9.88 11.76
C ASN A 119 1.14 8.94 10.61
N GLY A 120 0.00 8.28 10.78
CA GLY A 120 -0.86 7.88 9.68
C GLY A 120 -2.29 8.23 10.05
N LEU A 121 -2.85 9.28 9.45
CA LEU A 121 -4.26 9.65 9.63
C LEU A 121 -5.11 8.52 9.02
N VAL A 122 -5.62 7.62 9.86
CA VAL A 122 -6.50 6.54 9.42
C VAL A 122 -7.88 7.14 9.18
N LYS A 123 -8.29 7.26 7.91
CA LYS A 123 -9.57 7.90 7.49
C LYS A 123 -10.84 7.25 8.06
N ASN A 124 -10.76 6.09 8.72
CA ASN A 124 -11.95 5.32 9.11
C ASN A 124 -12.03 5.01 10.61
N PHE A 125 -11.69 5.96 11.48
CA PHE A 125 -12.20 5.96 12.84
C PHE A 125 -13.24 7.07 12.98
N ASN A 126 -14.50 6.68 12.91
CA ASN A 126 -15.61 7.57 13.24
C ASN A 126 -15.53 7.83 14.76
N TYR A 127 -15.01 9.00 15.15
CA TYR A 127 -15.12 9.47 16.52
C TYR A 127 -16.54 10.02 16.71
N PRO A 128 -17.25 9.71 17.80
CA PRO A 128 -18.49 10.42 18.09
C PRO A 128 -18.15 11.90 18.32
N LYS A 129 -18.79 12.80 17.57
CA LYS A 129 -18.72 14.24 17.83
C LYS A 129 -19.30 14.51 19.22
N LEU A 130 -18.51 15.15 20.06
CA LEU A 130 -18.92 15.63 21.37
C LEU A 130 -19.59 17.00 21.17
N ASP A 131 -20.88 16.99 20.86
CA ASP A 131 -21.71 18.20 20.92
C ASP A 131 -22.13 18.41 22.38
N GLY A 132 -21.54 19.41 23.05
CA GLY A 132 -21.95 19.78 24.40
C GLY A 132 -20.93 20.61 25.18
N LYS A 133 -21.04 21.94 25.05
CA LYS A 133 -20.63 23.04 25.94
C LYS A 133 -19.43 22.83 26.88
N LEU A 134 -18.39 23.65 26.64
CA LEU A 134 -17.36 23.98 27.62
C LEU A 134 -18.00 24.55 28.89
N ASP A 135 -17.77 23.89 30.03
CA ASP A 135 -17.69 24.54 31.32
C ASP A 135 -16.29 24.38 31.91
N LYS A 136 -15.68 25.53 32.21
CA LYS A 136 -14.37 25.64 32.84
C LYS A 136 -14.47 25.22 34.30
N LYS A 137 -13.79 24.13 34.68
CA LYS A 137 -12.98 23.96 35.92
C LYS A 137 -12.74 22.48 36.22
N SER A 138 -11.54 21.99 35.89
CA SER A 138 -10.66 21.22 36.81
C SER A 138 -9.47 20.71 36.01
N VAL A 139 -8.26 21.14 36.41
CA VAL A 139 -7.02 20.46 36.01
C VAL A 139 -6.99 19.18 36.84
N GLN A 140 -7.36 18.06 36.24
CA GLN A 140 -7.18 16.73 36.82
C GLN A 140 -6.42 15.86 35.82
N ILE A 141 -5.14 15.66 36.17
CA ILE A 141 -4.33 14.43 36.12
C ILE A 141 -4.80 13.42 35.08
N LEU A 142 -3.90 13.05 34.15
CA LEU A 142 -3.96 11.93 33.20
C LEU A 142 -4.50 10.65 33.86
N SER A 143 -5.82 10.58 33.96
CA SER A 143 -6.57 9.43 34.38
C SER A 143 -6.56 8.43 33.23
N GLU A 144 -6.04 7.25 33.52
CA GLU A 144 -6.27 5.98 32.82
C GLU A 144 -7.21 6.08 31.61
N ILE A 145 -6.71 5.78 30.41
CA ILE A 145 -7.55 5.64 29.22
C ILE A 145 -8.54 4.48 29.49
N ARG A 146 -9.78 4.82 29.88
CA ARG A 146 -10.88 3.87 30.05
C ARG A 146 -11.76 3.91 28.81
N LEU A 147 -11.84 2.79 28.10
CA LEU A 147 -12.77 2.60 26.99
C LEU A 147 -14.09 2.06 27.54
N ASN A 148 -15.13 2.88 27.54
CA ASN A 148 -16.49 2.48 27.87
C ASN A 148 -17.28 2.21 26.59
N PHE A 149 -17.94 1.07 26.47
CA PHE A 149 -18.86 0.77 25.36
C PHE A 149 -20.22 0.29 25.90
N PRO A 150 -21.31 1.02 25.62
CA PRO A 150 -22.65 0.62 26.03
C PRO A 150 -23.20 -0.44 25.07
N SER A 151 -23.78 -1.49 25.65
CA SER A 151 -24.65 -2.51 25.04
C SER A 151 -24.15 -3.22 23.77
N LYS A 152 -23.72 -4.47 23.97
CA LYS A 152 -23.61 -5.61 23.03
C LYS A 152 -23.13 -5.33 21.58
N ASN A 153 -22.01 -5.99 21.22
CA ASN A 153 -21.39 -6.16 19.89
C ASN A 153 -20.17 -5.27 19.59
N SER A 154 -19.11 -5.97 19.14
CA SER A 154 -17.97 -5.52 18.33
C SER A 154 -16.65 -5.11 19.00
N LEU A 155 -15.58 -5.44 18.25
CA LEU A 155 -14.15 -5.33 18.53
C LEU A 155 -13.55 -4.23 17.66
N LEU A 156 -12.58 -3.49 18.21
CA LEU A 156 -11.78 -2.51 17.48
C LEU A 156 -10.30 -2.92 17.53
N VAL A 157 -9.75 -3.40 16.41
CA VAL A 157 -8.35 -3.79 16.28
C VAL A 157 -7.59 -2.69 15.53
N LYS A 158 -6.58 -2.08 16.17
CA LYS A 158 -5.79 -0.98 15.57
C LYS A 158 -4.37 -1.36 15.12
N SER A 159 -3.84 -2.53 15.50
CA SER A 159 -2.63 -3.07 14.86
C SER A 159 -2.52 -4.59 15.05
N PHE A 160 -2.22 -5.28 13.95
CA PHE A 160 -2.01 -6.73 13.88
C PHE A 160 -0.78 -6.94 12.98
N ASN A 161 0.39 -7.19 13.57
CA ASN A 161 1.59 -7.43 12.79
C ASN A 161 1.69 -8.93 12.46
N GLN A 162 1.31 -9.28 11.23
CA GLN A 162 1.59 -10.59 10.64
C GLN A 162 2.60 -10.41 9.51
N THR A 163 3.89 -10.58 9.81
CA THR A 163 4.95 -10.69 8.81
C THR A 163 5.40 -12.14 8.70
N SER A 164 4.66 -12.94 7.95
CA SER A 164 5.18 -13.99 7.07
C SER A 164 4.02 -14.82 6.52
N LYS A 165 4.13 -15.19 5.25
CA LYS A 165 3.09 -15.86 4.48
C LYS A 165 3.05 -17.39 4.65
N ILE A 166 3.59 -17.98 5.72
CA ILE A 166 3.75 -19.46 5.76
C ILE A 166 3.16 -20.16 6.99
N PHE A 167 2.85 -19.52 8.11
CA PHE A 167 2.11 -20.23 9.17
C PHE A 167 1.33 -19.28 10.08
N LEU A 168 0.04 -19.57 10.30
CA LEU A 168 -0.73 -18.98 11.39
C LEU A 168 -0.17 -19.49 12.73
N PRO A 169 0.11 -18.62 13.71
CA PRO A 169 0.48 -19.08 15.04
C PRO A 169 -0.60 -20.01 15.61
N GLN A 170 -0.21 -21.11 16.25
CA GLN A 170 -1.09 -22.10 16.90
C GLN A 170 -2.18 -21.48 17.81
N LEU A 171 -2.00 -20.26 18.30
CA LEU A 171 -3.01 -19.51 19.04
C LEU A 171 -4.27 -19.20 18.22
N VAL A 172 -4.20 -19.05 16.90
CA VAL A 172 -5.41 -18.84 16.07
C VAL A 172 -6.22 -20.14 15.92
N LYS A 173 -5.57 -21.31 16.02
CA LYS A 173 -6.24 -22.63 16.01
C LYS A 173 -6.90 -22.96 17.36
N ILE A 174 -6.33 -22.52 18.48
CA ILE A 174 -6.90 -22.75 19.82
C ILE A 174 -8.17 -21.90 20.06
N PHE A 175 -8.36 -20.81 19.31
CA PHE A 175 -9.46 -19.86 19.53
C PHE A 175 -10.65 -20.05 18.57
N ASN A 176 -10.58 -21.03 17.66
CA ASN A 176 -11.66 -21.36 16.72
C ASN A 176 -12.14 -22.80 16.94
N THR A 177 -12.96 -23.01 17.98
CA THR A 177 -13.73 -24.25 18.15
C THR A 177 -15.10 -24.10 17.49
N GLN A 178 -15.15 -24.01 16.17
CA GLN A 178 -16.34 -24.38 15.40
C GLN A 178 -15.92 -25.03 14.09
N SER A 179 -15.78 -26.35 14.14
CA SER A 179 -15.75 -27.22 12.97
C SER A 179 -17.13 -27.19 12.29
N LYS A 180 -17.27 -26.40 11.24
CA LYS A 180 -18.10 -26.81 10.09
C LYS A 180 -17.20 -26.77 8.86
N THR A 181 -16.92 -27.97 8.37
CA THR A 181 -16.15 -28.27 7.18
C THR A 181 -16.79 -27.65 5.95
N ILE A 182 -16.42 -26.41 5.63
CA ILE A 182 -16.57 -25.89 4.27
C ILE A 182 -15.42 -26.51 3.47
N LYS A 183 -15.77 -27.33 2.46
CA LYS A 183 -14.84 -27.98 1.54
C LYS A 183 -13.83 -26.94 1.03
N ARG A 184 -12.57 -27.06 1.47
CA ARG A 184 -11.48 -26.21 1.00
C ARG A 184 -11.07 -26.68 -0.39
N ASN A 185 -11.52 -26.00 -1.44
CA ASN A 185 -10.75 -25.95 -2.67
C ASN A 185 -9.54 -25.05 -2.43
N TYR A 186 -8.41 -25.66 -2.08
CA TYR A 186 -7.11 -24.99 -2.06
C TYR A 186 -6.70 -24.69 -3.51
N GLN A 187 -6.86 -23.46 -3.95
CA GLN A 187 -6.07 -22.94 -5.06
C GLN A 187 -4.97 -22.05 -4.47
N ASN A 188 -3.73 -22.54 -4.52
CA ASN A 188 -2.52 -21.77 -4.29
C ASN A 188 -2.48 -20.58 -5.27
N LYS A 189 -2.96 -19.39 -4.86
CA LYS A 189 -2.75 -18.17 -5.64
C LYS A 189 -1.52 -17.44 -5.11
N LYS A 190 -0.46 -17.45 -5.93
CA LYS A 190 0.68 -16.51 -5.85
C LYS A 190 0.17 -15.12 -5.46
N LYS A 191 0.88 -14.42 -4.55
CA LYS A 191 0.58 -13.03 -4.19
C LYS A 191 0.85 -12.15 -5.43
N SER A 192 -0.10 -12.09 -6.36
CA SER A 192 0.00 -11.17 -7.50
C SER A 192 0.04 -9.75 -6.94
N TRP A 193 1.00 -8.95 -7.40
CA TRP A 193 1.06 -7.51 -7.09
C TRP A 193 -0.12 -6.76 -7.72
N LEU A 194 -0.78 -7.37 -8.70
CA LEU A 194 -1.91 -6.81 -9.41
C LEU A 194 -3.23 -7.13 -8.70
N ILE A 195 -3.88 -6.08 -8.17
CA ILE A 195 -5.24 -6.12 -7.65
C ILE A 195 -6.15 -5.47 -8.70
N LEU A 196 -6.99 -6.27 -9.37
CA LEU A 196 -7.83 -5.80 -10.48
C LEU A 196 -8.72 -4.61 -10.10
N LYS A 197 -9.28 -4.60 -8.88
CA LYS A 197 -10.11 -3.48 -8.41
C LYS A 197 -9.34 -2.16 -8.45
N ASN A 198 -8.14 -2.14 -7.85
CA ASN A 198 -7.29 -0.95 -7.81
C ASN A 198 -6.85 -0.53 -9.22
N LEU A 199 -6.57 -1.50 -10.11
CA LEU A 199 -6.24 -1.19 -11.51
C LEU A 199 -7.41 -0.51 -12.22
N LYS A 200 -8.64 -1.01 -12.03
CA LYS A 200 -9.83 -0.41 -12.65
C LYS A 200 -10.04 1.02 -12.18
N ASP A 201 -9.88 1.26 -10.88
CA ASP A 201 -10.00 2.58 -10.28
C ASP A 201 -8.94 3.55 -10.87
N GLU A 202 -7.68 3.11 -11.02
CA GLU A 202 -6.60 3.92 -11.60
C GLU A 202 -6.81 4.21 -13.11
N ILE A 203 -7.30 3.25 -13.89
CA ILE A 203 -7.61 3.47 -15.32
C ILE A 203 -8.75 4.49 -15.45
N ALA A 204 -9.80 4.37 -14.62
CA ALA A 204 -10.89 5.34 -14.61
C ALA A 204 -10.38 6.74 -14.25
N LEU A 205 -9.52 6.87 -13.23
CA LEU A 205 -8.91 8.15 -12.85
C LEU A 205 -8.06 8.77 -13.98
N ALA A 206 -7.37 7.95 -14.77
CA ALA A 206 -6.52 8.43 -15.86
C ALA A 206 -7.30 8.81 -17.12
N ASN A 207 -8.41 8.12 -17.42
CA ASN A 207 -9.25 8.43 -18.57
C ASN A 207 -10.69 7.92 -18.40
N ASP A 208 -11.61 8.83 -18.10
CA ASP A 208 -13.05 8.56 -17.95
C ASP A 208 -13.74 8.07 -19.25
N SER A 209 -13.13 8.29 -20.42
CA SER A 209 -13.74 7.93 -21.71
C SER A 209 -13.53 6.47 -22.11
N ILE A 210 -12.65 5.74 -21.40
CA ILE A 210 -12.30 4.37 -21.78
C ILE A 210 -13.13 3.39 -20.94
N PRO A 211 -13.93 2.51 -21.58
CA PRO A 211 -14.65 1.46 -20.85
C PRO A 211 -13.65 0.42 -20.33
N VAL A 212 -13.39 0.46 -19.04
CA VAL A 212 -12.38 -0.35 -18.35
C VAL A 212 -12.61 -1.85 -18.55
N GLU A 213 -13.88 -2.26 -18.66
CA GLU A 213 -14.30 -3.64 -18.93
C GLU A 213 -13.69 -4.16 -20.24
N LYS A 214 -13.69 -3.34 -21.30
CA LYS A 214 -13.13 -3.72 -22.61
C LYS A 214 -11.63 -3.99 -22.54
N ILE A 215 -10.90 -3.31 -21.66
CA ILE A 215 -9.46 -3.56 -21.45
C ILE A 215 -9.27 -4.86 -20.68
N THR A 216 -9.97 -5.04 -19.56
CA THR A 216 -9.74 -6.20 -18.69
C THR A 216 -10.18 -7.53 -19.31
N GLU A 217 -11.15 -7.50 -20.22
CA GLU A 217 -11.66 -8.67 -20.94
C GLU A 217 -10.95 -8.90 -22.28
N ALA A 218 -10.04 -8.00 -22.67
CA ALA A 218 -9.32 -8.10 -23.93
C ALA A 218 -8.40 -9.33 -23.99
N THR A 219 -8.38 -9.99 -25.14
CA THR A 219 -7.47 -11.12 -25.41
C THR A 219 -5.99 -10.75 -25.30
N TRP A 220 -5.64 -9.48 -25.56
CA TRP A 220 -4.28 -8.95 -25.46
C TRP A 220 -3.87 -8.54 -24.04
N PHE A 221 -4.78 -8.51 -23.07
CA PHE A 221 -4.50 -8.04 -21.70
C PHE A 221 -3.35 -8.82 -21.04
N ASN A 222 -3.42 -10.16 -21.07
CA ASN A 222 -2.39 -11.02 -20.47
C ASN A 222 -1.02 -10.89 -21.14
N ARG A 223 -0.99 -10.59 -22.44
CA ARG A 223 0.23 -10.33 -23.19
C ARG A 223 0.89 -9.05 -22.68
N GLU A 224 0.14 -7.97 -22.53
CA GLU A 224 0.65 -6.69 -22.04
C GLU A 224 1.05 -6.77 -20.55
N LEU A 225 0.32 -7.53 -19.73
CA LEU A 225 0.72 -7.82 -18.35
C LEU A 225 2.10 -8.48 -18.29
N THR A 226 2.32 -9.50 -19.12
CA THR A 226 3.60 -10.22 -19.17
C THR A 226 4.73 -9.31 -19.65
N ALA A 227 4.48 -8.49 -20.68
CA ALA A 227 5.44 -7.51 -21.18
C ALA A 227 5.82 -6.47 -20.11
N PHE A 228 4.85 -5.97 -19.37
CA PHE A 228 5.06 -5.03 -18.28
C PHE A 228 5.86 -5.63 -17.12
N GLU A 229 5.56 -6.87 -16.73
CA GLU A 229 6.30 -7.58 -15.67
C GLU A 229 7.76 -7.80 -16.06
N ASN A 230 8.02 -8.22 -17.30
CA ASN A 230 9.37 -8.41 -17.81
C ASN A 230 10.14 -7.07 -17.89
N PHE A 231 9.50 -6.00 -18.38
CA PHE A 231 10.12 -4.68 -18.47
C PHE A 231 10.50 -4.09 -17.10
N ASN A 232 9.79 -4.48 -16.04
CA ASN A 232 10.02 -4.00 -14.67
C ASN A 232 10.61 -5.07 -13.74
N ALA A 233 11.12 -6.19 -14.27
CA ALA A 233 11.58 -7.32 -13.48
C ALA A 233 12.72 -6.94 -12.51
N GLU A 234 13.63 -6.08 -12.96
CA GLU A 234 14.79 -5.61 -12.19
C GLU A 234 14.49 -4.36 -11.35
N ARG A 235 13.27 -3.81 -11.44
CA ARG A 235 12.90 -2.55 -10.78
C ARG A 235 12.11 -2.79 -9.49
N ASN A 236 12.62 -2.23 -8.40
CA ASN A 236 12.02 -2.33 -7.06
C ASN A 236 10.94 -1.26 -6.80
N HIS A 237 9.89 -1.24 -7.61
CA HIS A 237 8.74 -0.35 -7.40
C HIS A 237 7.78 -0.87 -6.33
N ASN A 238 7.20 0.05 -5.55
CA ASN A 238 6.08 -0.25 -4.65
C ASN A 238 4.85 -0.75 -5.44
N GLN A 239 4.02 -1.60 -4.84
CA GLN A 239 2.84 -2.21 -5.48
C GLN A 239 1.87 -1.17 -6.05
N GLY A 240 1.55 -0.12 -5.29
CA GLY A 240 0.67 0.96 -5.79
C GLY A 240 1.24 1.67 -7.00
N PHE A 241 2.55 1.93 -7.00
CA PHE A 241 3.23 2.57 -8.13
C PHE A 241 3.30 1.66 -9.37
N LYS A 242 3.46 0.34 -9.18
CA LYS A 242 3.36 -0.63 -10.28
C LYS A 242 1.95 -0.62 -10.91
N ILE A 243 0.89 -0.48 -10.11
CA ILE A 243 -0.50 -0.41 -10.62
C ILE A 243 -0.70 0.88 -11.43
N TYR A 244 -0.24 2.03 -10.92
CA TYR A 244 -0.28 3.31 -11.64
C TYR A 244 0.43 3.22 -12.99
N LEU A 245 1.69 2.76 -13.01
CA LEU A 245 2.45 2.60 -14.26
C LEU A 245 1.79 1.61 -15.23
N PHE A 246 1.16 0.56 -14.71
CA PHE A 246 0.48 -0.42 -15.54
C PHE A 246 -0.84 0.11 -16.12
N ALA A 247 -1.56 0.97 -15.41
CA ALA A 247 -2.74 1.65 -15.94
C ALA A 247 -2.37 2.49 -17.18
N ASP A 248 -1.33 3.31 -17.09
CA ASP A 248 -0.80 4.09 -18.22
C ASP A 248 -0.36 3.20 -19.40
N TRP A 249 0.28 2.06 -19.10
CA TRP A 249 0.68 1.08 -20.09
C TRP A 249 -0.53 0.52 -20.85
N LEU A 250 -1.59 0.15 -20.12
CA LEU A 250 -2.80 -0.42 -20.69
C LEU A 250 -3.59 0.59 -21.52
N ILE A 251 -3.63 1.87 -21.12
CA ILE A 251 -4.29 2.92 -21.89
C ILE A 251 -3.59 3.09 -23.25
N LYS A 252 -2.25 3.10 -23.26
CA LYS A 252 -1.48 3.16 -24.52
C LYS A 252 -1.70 1.91 -25.38
N ALA A 253 -1.76 0.73 -24.75
CA ALA A 253 -2.04 -0.52 -25.45
C ALA A 253 -3.45 -0.52 -26.06
N TYR A 254 -4.45 -0.01 -25.33
CA TYR A 254 -5.84 0.08 -25.80
C TYR A 254 -5.93 0.84 -27.13
N PHE A 255 -5.40 2.06 -27.20
CA PHE A 255 -5.41 2.84 -28.44
C PHE A 255 -4.62 2.19 -29.58
N LYS A 256 -3.52 1.49 -29.26
CA LYS A 256 -2.74 0.73 -30.24
C LYS A 256 -3.58 -0.40 -30.85
N TYR A 257 -4.29 -1.17 -30.03
CA TYR A 257 -5.11 -2.29 -30.50
C TYR A 257 -6.40 -1.83 -31.18
N GLU A 258 -7.03 -0.76 -30.69
CA GLU A 258 -8.19 -0.14 -31.34
C GLU A 258 -7.85 0.35 -32.75
N LYS A 259 -6.68 0.98 -32.93
CA LYS A 259 -6.18 1.35 -34.25
C LYS A 259 -6.01 0.13 -35.17
N GLN A 260 -5.50 -0.99 -34.65
CA GLN A 260 -5.34 -2.22 -35.43
C GLN A 260 -6.66 -2.89 -35.77
N THR A 261 -7.65 -2.88 -34.88
CA THR A 261 -8.98 -3.42 -35.18
C THR A 261 -9.69 -2.59 -36.22
N ASN A 262 -9.57 -1.26 -36.16
CA ASN A 262 -10.14 -0.34 -37.15
C ASN A 262 -9.47 -0.49 -38.53
N LEU A 263 -8.17 -0.80 -38.56
CA LEU A 263 -7.46 -1.10 -39.81
C LEU A 263 -7.84 -2.47 -40.39
N LYS A 264 -8.01 -3.49 -39.54
CA LYS A 264 -8.43 -4.83 -39.98
C LYS A 264 -9.89 -4.84 -40.46
N SER A 265 -10.79 -4.14 -39.79
CA SER A 265 -12.17 -4.01 -40.25
C SER A 265 -12.28 -3.24 -41.57
N ALA A 266 -11.36 -2.32 -41.85
CA ALA A 266 -11.25 -1.64 -43.14
C ALA A 266 -10.68 -2.54 -44.26
N LEU A 267 -9.88 -3.55 -43.91
CA LEU A 267 -9.30 -4.52 -44.86
C LEU A 267 -10.26 -5.69 -45.17
N ASP A 268 -11.01 -6.17 -44.17
CA ASP A 268 -11.91 -7.32 -44.30
C ASP A 268 -13.28 -6.96 -44.92
N ASN A 269 -13.60 -5.67 -45.04
CA ASN A 269 -14.87 -5.20 -45.61
C ASN A 269 -14.66 -3.94 -46.48
N PRO A 270 -14.39 -4.10 -47.80
CA PRO A 270 -14.23 -2.96 -48.71
C PRO A 270 -15.50 -2.12 -48.93
N GLN A 271 -16.67 -2.52 -48.40
CA GLN A 271 -17.97 -1.95 -48.78
C GLN A 271 -18.88 -1.44 -47.67
N LYS A 272 -18.42 -1.31 -46.41
CA LYS A 272 -19.21 -0.61 -45.37
C LYS A 272 -18.35 0.28 -44.48
N GLN A 273 -18.05 1.47 -45.01
CA GLN A 273 -17.91 2.68 -44.21
C GLN A 273 -18.73 3.81 -44.85
N SER A 274 -19.98 3.93 -44.42
CA SER A 274 -20.65 5.22 -44.32
C SER A 274 -20.90 5.49 -42.83
N GLY A 275 -20.26 6.56 -42.32
CA GLY A 275 -20.37 7.07 -40.95
C GLY A 275 -19.31 6.47 -40.01
N SER A 276 -18.25 7.14 -39.58
CA SER A 276 -18.02 8.57 -39.34
C SER A 276 -16.54 8.90 -39.64
N GLU A 277 -16.18 8.94 -40.91
CA GLU A 277 -15.17 9.91 -41.32
C GLU A 277 -15.90 11.25 -41.40
N ARG A 278 -15.43 12.25 -40.66
CA ARG A 278 -15.61 13.63 -41.15
C ARG A 278 -14.91 13.65 -42.50
N LYS A 279 -15.64 13.42 -43.60
CA LYS A 279 -15.24 13.90 -44.92
C LYS A 279 -14.92 15.37 -44.68
N PRO A 280 -13.65 15.80 -44.76
CA PRO A 280 -13.38 17.21 -44.67
C PRO A 280 -13.97 17.77 -45.97
N THR A 281 -15.13 18.41 -45.85
CA THR A 281 -15.80 19.10 -46.96
C THR A 281 -14.90 20.21 -47.53
N ASN A 282 -13.84 20.58 -46.79
CA ASN A 282 -12.83 21.57 -47.13
C ASN A 282 -11.41 21.00 -46.87
N LEU A 283 -10.40 21.48 -47.59
CA LEU A 283 -8.99 21.12 -47.33
C LEU A 283 -8.60 21.50 -45.90
N SER A 284 -7.88 20.64 -45.17
CA SER A 284 -7.32 20.99 -43.85
C SER A 284 -6.22 22.05 -44.01
N GLU A 285 -6.05 22.97 -43.05
CA GLU A 285 -4.99 24.00 -43.05
C GLU A 285 -3.59 23.43 -43.39
N LYS A 286 -3.23 22.27 -42.81
CA LYS A 286 -1.96 21.60 -43.11
C LYS A 286 -1.87 21.12 -44.56
N GLN A 287 -2.98 20.65 -45.11
CA GLN A 287 -3.07 20.25 -46.52
C GLN A 287 -2.98 21.48 -47.43
N ILE A 288 -3.65 22.57 -47.08
CA ILE A 288 -3.61 23.85 -47.81
C ILE A 288 -2.16 24.34 -47.90
N HIS A 289 -1.43 24.42 -46.79
CA HIS A 289 -0.03 24.84 -46.81
C HIS A 289 0.86 23.92 -47.65
N THR A 290 0.68 22.61 -47.54
CA THR A 290 1.47 21.63 -48.31
C THR A 290 1.19 21.74 -49.82
N PHE A 291 -0.09 21.88 -50.20
CA PHE A 291 -0.47 22.06 -51.60
C PHE A 291 -0.07 23.43 -52.14
N ALA A 292 -0.17 24.48 -51.34
CA ALA A 292 0.26 25.82 -51.73
C ALA A 292 1.78 25.88 -52.00
N GLN A 293 2.58 25.22 -51.16
CA GLN A 293 4.02 25.10 -51.38
C GLN A 293 4.33 24.32 -52.66
N LYS A 294 3.64 23.20 -52.91
CA LYS A 294 3.81 22.41 -54.14
C LYS A 294 3.37 23.18 -55.40
N LEU A 295 2.26 23.90 -55.32
CA LEU A 295 1.74 24.72 -56.44
C LEU A 295 2.65 25.90 -56.74
N SER A 296 3.28 26.52 -55.73
CA SER A 296 4.26 27.60 -55.93
C SER A 296 5.45 27.14 -56.79
N GLN A 297 5.84 25.86 -56.67
CA GLN A 297 6.93 25.24 -57.39
C GLN A 297 6.50 24.60 -58.72
N HIS A 298 5.20 24.57 -59.03
CA HIS A 298 4.69 23.99 -60.26
C HIS A 298 4.91 24.95 -61.43
N PRO A 299 5.65 24.57 -62.50
CA PRO A 299 6.09 25.50 -63.55
C PRO A 299 4.95 26.16 -64.33
N GLU A 300 3.86 25.43 -64.59
CA GLU A 300 2.69 25.99 -65.29
C GLU A 300 1.81 26.87 -64.41
N PHE A 301 1.88 26.67 -63.08
CA PHE A 301 1.06 27.41 -62.13
C PHE A 301 1.79 28.69 -61.71
N SER A 302 3.07 28.56 -61.35
CA SER A 302 3.96 29.65 -61.00
C SER A 302 4.06 30.68 -62.13
N SER A 303 4.17 30.25 -63.38
CA SER A 303 4.25 31.18 -64.53
C SER A 303 2.99 32.03 -64.73
N LYS A 304 1.82 31.55 -64.31
CA LYS A 304 0.54 32.27 -64.44
C LYS A 304 0.19 33.13 -63.23
N PHE A 305 0.65 32.74 -62.03
CA PHE A 305 0.22 33.33 -60.77
C PHE A 305 1.34 33.98 -59.95
N SER A 306 2.61 33.95 -60.40
CA SER A 306 3.71 34.68 -59.77
C SER A 306 3.80 36.13 -60.27
N GLU A 307 4.20 37.03 -59.38
CA GLU A 307 4.57 38.40 -59.74
C GLU A 307 6.07 38.51 -60.05
N PRO A 308 6.51 39.48 -60.89
CA PRO A 308 7.92 39.65 -61.21
C PRO A 308 8.75 39.89 -59.95
N GLY A 309 9.68 38.97 -59.65
CA GLY A 309 10.56 39.06 -58.48
C GLY A 309 9.97 38.54 -57.16
N GLU A 310 8.78 37.92 -57.18
CA GLU A 310 8.19 37.29 -55.99
C GLU A 310 8.92 35.98 -55.63
N SER A 311 9.22 35.78 -54.33
CA SER A 311 9.79 34.51 -53.86
C SER A 311 8.72 33.42 -53.78
N TYR A 312 9.13 32.16 -53.98
CA TYR A 312 8.21 31.01 -53.90
C TYR A 312 7.45 30.91 -52.57
N GLU A 313 8.05 31.36 -51.46
CA GLU A 313 7.41 31.38 -50.15
C GLU A 313 6.27 32.40 -50.06
N LYS A 314 6.45 33.59 -50.65
CA LYS A 314 5.40 34.61 -50.72
C LYS A 314 4.24 34.17 -51.60
N LEU A 315 4.57 33.56 -52.75
CA LEU A 315 3.58 32.97 -53.64
C LEU A 315 2.80 31.84 -52.94
N ALA A 316 3.48 30.96 -52.20
CA ALA A 316 2.84 29.88 -51.44
C ALA A 316 1.89 30.44 -50.37
N ALA A 317 2.26 31.49 -49.64
CA ALA A 317 1.37 32.12 -48.66
C ALA A 317 0.11 32.70 -49.34
N ARG A 318 0.26 33.33 -50.50
CA ARG A 318 -0.87 33.86 -51.29
C ARG A 318 -1.78 32.76 -51.83
N ILE A 319 -1.21 31.64 -52.27
CA ILE A 319 -1.96 30.46 -52.72
C ILE A 319 -2.72 29.84 -51.55
N ALA A 320 -2.12 29.77 -50.37
CA ALA A 320 -2.77 29.22 -49.18
C ALA A 320 -4.03 29.99 -48.81
N VAL A 321 -3.97 31.33 -48.79
CA VAL A 321 -5.15 32.19 -48.56
C VAL A 321 -6.24 31.95 -49.61
N LYS A 322 -5.86 31.76 -50.89
CA LYS A 322 -6.82 31.49 -51.96
C LYS A 322 -7.38 30.06 -51.96
N LEU A 323 -6.67 29.09 -51.38
CA LEU A 323 -7.13 27.70 -51.23
C LEU A 323 -8.04 27.51 -50.01
N GLU A 324 -8.08 28.48 -49.10
CA GLU A 324 -9.03 28.55 -48.00
C GLU A 324 -10.46 28.81 -48.52
N ASP A 325 -10.59 29.53 -49.63
CA ASP A 325 -11.86 29.75 -50.33
C ASP A 325 -12.28 28.50 -51.14
N PRO A 326 -13.41 27.84 -50.81
CA PRO A 326 -13.84 26.61 -51.47
C PRO A 326 -14.16 26.79 -52.97
N ALA A 327 -14.59 27.99 -53.38
CA ALA A 327 -14.87 28.30 -54.78
C ALA A 327 -13.59 28.38 -55.63
N GLN A 328 -12.50 28.91 -55.07
CA GLN A 328 -11.20 29.00 -55.74
C GLN A 328 -10.48 27.64 -55.72
N ALA A 329 -10.58 26.90 -54.63
CA ALA A 329 -10.05 25.55 -54.53
C ALA A 329 -10.62 24.63 -55.64
N LYS A 330 -11.91 24.79 -56.00
CA LYS A 330 -12.51 24.08 -57.13
C LYS A 330 -11.95 24.51 -58.49
N LYS A 331 -11.70 25.80 -58.71
CA LYS A 331 -11.08 26.28 -59.97
C LYS A 331 -9.69 25.70 -60.19
N TRP A 332 -8.97 25.42 -59.12
CA TRP A 332 -7.63 24.84 -59.15
C TRP A 332 -7.59 23.34 -58.95
N GLU A 333 -8.74 22.66 -59.00
CA GLU A 333 -8.83 21.21 -58.79
C GLU A 333 -7.94 20.41 -59.76
N SER A 334 -7.81 20.86 -61.02
CA SER A 334 -6.92 20.25 -62.01
C SER A 334 -5.44 20.31 -61.58
N TYR A 335 -4.98 21.47 -61.14
CA TYR A 335 -3.62 21.66 -60.64
C TYR A 335 -3.39 20.94 -59.31
N LEU A 336 -4.40 20.91 -58.43
CA LEU A 336 -4.35 20.15 -57.17
C LEU A 336 -4.18 18.64 -57.43
N LYS A 337 -4.88 18.08 -58.42
CA LYS A 337 -4.70 16.68 -58.84
C LYS A 337 -3.29 16.41 -59.36
N GLN A 338 -2.71 17.32 -60.13
CA GLN A 338 -1.32 17.20 -60.60
C GLN A 338 -0.29 17.18 -59.45
N VAL A 339 -0.54 17.91 -58.35
CA VAL A 339 0.35 17.92 -57.17
C VAL A 339 0.03 16.84 -56.12
N GLY A 340 -0.88 15.91 -56.43
CA GLY A 340 -1.18 14.71 -55.64
C GLY A 340 -2.44 14.77 -54.77
N PHE A 341 -3.42 15.62 -55.11
CA PHE A 341 -4.74 15.60 -54.47
C PHE A 341 -5.65 14.54 -55.09
N ASN A 342 -6.09 13.56 -54.30
CA ASN A 342 -6.94 12.45 -54.75
C ASN A 342 -8.43 12.60 -54.34
N GLY A 343 -8.84 13.76 -53.83
CA GLY A 343 -10.21 14.02 -53.38
C GLY A 343 -11.10 14.69 -54.45
N SER A 344 -12.39 14.83 -54.14
CA SER A 344 -13.34 15.66 -54.90
C SER A 344 -13.83 16.80 -54.00
N LEU A 345 -13.63 18.05 -54.43
CA LEU A 345 -14.06 19.23 -53.67
C LEU A 345 -15.55 19.49 -53.97
N PRO A 346 -16.41 19.69 -52.96
CA PRO A 346 -17.82 19.94 -53.19
C PRO A 346 -17.99 21.26 -53.95
N GLY A 347 -18.73 21.20 -55.05
CA GLY A 347 -19.09 22.39 -55.80
C GLY A 347 -20.03 23.28 -55.00
N ALA A 348 -19.62 24.51 -54.71
CA ALA A 348 -20.61 25.57 -54.50
C ALA A 348 -21.40 25.71 -55.81
N ALA A 349 -22.72 25.50 -55.71
CA ALA A 349 -23.67 25.83 -56.76
C ALA A 349 -23.73 27.35 -56.89
N ALA A 350 -23.63 27.83 -58.13
CA ALA A 350 -23.92 29.16 -58.68
C ALA A 350 -23.55 30.38 -57.81
#